data_AF-A0A523WJ81-F1
#
_entry.id   AF-A0A523WJ81-F1
#
_cell.length_a   1.000
_cell.length_b   1.000
_cell.length_c   1.000
_cell.angle_alpha   90.00
_cell.angle_beta   90.00
_cell.angle_gamma   90.00
#
_symmetry.space_group_name_H-M   'P 1'
#
loop_
_entity.id
_entity.type
_entity.pdbx_description
1 polymer ?
#
loop_
_entity_poly.entity_id
_entity_poly.type
_entity_poly.pdbx_seq_one_letter_code
_entity_poly.pdbx_strand_id
1 'polypeptide(L)'
;DFTFSAEEQEFFQSKGYTNEPKRCPACRQTRKESRYGNYGYRPQRRMFPVVCAQCGKETEVPFEPREGRPVYCSECYNKTKQSS
;
A
#
# COMPACT_ATOMS: atom_id res chain seq x y z
N ASP A 1 -6.88 11.93 23.43
CA ASP A 1 -7.97 11.14 22.83
C ASP A 1 -8.88 12.02 22.00
N PHE A 2 -9.42 11.48 20.91
CA PHE A 2 -10.55 12.08 20.21
C PHE A 2 -11.63 10.99 20.15
N THR A 3 -12.75 11.24 20.83
CA THR A 3 -13.83 10.27 20.94
C THR A 3 -14.79 10.47 19.78
N PHE A 4 -14.98 9.44 18.98
CA PHE A 4 -16.05 9.39 17.98
C PHE A 4 -17.41 9.44 18.65
N SER A 5 -18.41 10.00 17.96
CA SER A 5 -19.80 9.95 18.43
C SER A 5 -20.29 8.50 18.49
N ALA A 6 -21.38 8.26 19.23
CA ALA A 6 -22.00 6.93 19.31
C ALA A 6 -22.38 6.39 17.92
N GLU A 7 -22.90 7.25 17.05
CA GLU A 7 -23.26 6.90 15.66
C GLU A 7 -22.03 6.48 14.83
N GLU A 8 -20.90 7.16 15.00
CA GLU A 8 -19.65 6.82 14.30
C GLU A 8 -19.07 5.49 14.79
N GLN A 9 -19.20 5.19 16.09
CA GLN A 9 -18.78 3.91 16.66
C GLN A 9 -19.62 2.75 16.11
N GLU A 10 -20.95 2.91 16.03
CA GLU A 10 -21.85 1.93 15.41
C GLU A 10 -21.56 1.73 13.92
N PHE A 11 -21.28 2.82 13.20
CA PHE A 11 -20.86 2.75 11.80
C PHE A 11 -19.58 1.93 11.66
N PHE A 12 -18.57 2.16 12.52
CA PHE A 12 -17.33 1.41 12.43
C PHE A 12 -17.48 -0.07 12.77
N GLN A 13 -18.32 -0.39 13.76
CA GLN A 13 -18.67 -1.77 14.10
C GLN A 13 -19.39 -2.47 12.95
N SER A 14 -20.39 -1.82 12.32
CA SER A 14 -21.15 -2.40 11.20
C SER A 14 -20.27 -2.65 9.96
N LYS A 15 -19.22 -1.84 9.75
CA LYS A 15 -18.24 -2.02 8.68
C LYS A 15 -17.16 -3.07 8.99
N GLY A 16 -17.15 -3.63 10.20
CA GLY A 16 -16.18 -4.63 10.61
C GLY A 16 -14.76 -4.08 10.76
N TYR A 17 -14.60 -2.78 11.08
CA TYR A 17 -13.27 -2.23 11.32
C TYR A 17 -12.72 -2.77 12.64
N THR A 18 -11.68 -3.58 12.56
CA THR A 18 -11.01 -4.20 13.71
C THR A 18 -9.94 -3.32 14.35
N ASN A 19 -9.59 -2.20 13.71
CA ASN A 19 -8.52 -1.32 14.15
C ASN A 19 -9.07 0.04 14.55
N GLU A 20 -8.66 0.51 15.73
CA GLU A 20 -9.01 1.83 16.21
C GLU A 20 -8.39 2.94 15.32
N PRO A 21 -9.14 4.00 15.01
CA PRO A 21 -8.62 5.09 14.19
C PRO A 21 -7.45 5.84 14.86
N LYS A 22 -6.23 5.60 14.35
CA LYS A 22 -5.00 6.25 14.84
C LYS A 22 -4.89 7.76 14.55
N ARG A 23 -5.87 8.37 13.87
CA ARG A 23 -5.83 9.78 13.41
C ARG A 23 -7.23 10.37 13.40
N CYS A 24 -7.36 11.58 13.95
CA CYS A 24 -8.60 12.33 13.93
C CYS A 24 -8.98 12.80 12.52
N PRO A 25 -10.25 13.20 12.29
CA PRO A 25 -10.73 13.68 10.99
C PRO A 25 -9.86 14.78 10.39
N ALA A 26 -9.47 15.78 11.18
CA ALA A 26 -8.59 16.86 10.72
C ALA A 26 -7.22 16.34 10.26
N CYS A 27 -6.55 15.49 11.05
CA CYS A 27 -5.28 14.87 10.65
C CYS A 27 -5.41 13.98 9.40
N ARG A 28 -6.58 13.31 9.22
CA ARG A 28 -6.86 12.54 8.00
C ARG A 28 -7.05 13.46 6.79
N GLN A 29 -7.75 14.58 6.97
CA GLN A 29 -8.01 15.57 5.93
C GLN A 29 -6.71 16.23 5.46
N THR A 30 -5.90 16.78 6.37
CA THR A 30 -4.61 17.41 6.02
C THR A 30 -3.73 16.43 5.23
N ARG A 31 -3.64 15.16 5.64
CA ARG A 31 -2.84 14.15 4.94
C ARG A 31 -3.42 13.79 3.56
N LYS A 32 -4.74 13.85 3.39
CA LYS A 32 -5.38 13.67 2.09
C LYS A 32 -4.98 14.81 1.16
N GLU A 33 -5.10 16.05 1.61
CA GLU A 33 -4.72 17.26 0.86
C GLU A 33 -3.24 17.27 0.47
N SER A 34 -2.33 16.93 1.40
CA SER A 34 -0.90 16.81 1.09
C SER A 34 -0.59 15.75 0.03
N ARG A 35 -1.42 14.72 -0.13
CA ARG A 35 -1.23 13.71 -1.18
C ARG A 35 -1.65 14.21 -2.56
N TYR A 36 -2.67 15.05 -2.66
CA TYR A 36 -3.11 15.62 -3.95
C TYR A 36 -2.12 16.67 -4.49
N GLY A 37 -1.43 17.41 -3.61
CA GLY A 37 -0.42 18.40 -4.01
C GLY A 37 0.91 17.83 -4.54
N ASN A 38 1.17 16.53 -4.40
CA ASN A 38 2.45 15.89 -4.74
C ASN A 38 2.34 14.89 -5.91
N TYR A 39 1.29 14.96 -6.73
CA TYR A 39 1.14 14.07 -7.89
C TYR A 39 2.09 14.43 -9.07
N GLY A 40 2.67 15.62 -9.09
CA GLY A 40 3.48 16.12 -10.22
C GLY A 40 4.99 15.85 -10.11
N TYR A 41 5.51 15.44 -8.95
CA TYR A 41 6.95 15.30 -8.72
C TYR A 41 7.29 13.94 -8.12
N ARG A 42 6.88 12.86 -8.79
CA ARG A 42 7.50 11.56 -8.51
C ARG A 42 8.84 11.53 -9.24
N PRO A 43 9.98 11.49 -8.54
CA PRO A 43 11.26 11.26 -9.21
C PRO A 43 11.14 9.97 -10.02
N GLN A 44 11.66 9.98 -11.25
CA GLN A 44 11.67 8.79 -12.08
C GLN A 44 12.39 7.67 -11.33
N ARG A 45 11.65 6.60 -11.01
CA ARG A 45 12.23 5.46 -10.31
C ARG A 45 13.10 4.71 -11.30
N ARG A 46 14.34 4.40 -10.89
CA ARG A 46 15.19 3.48 -11.67
C ARG A 46 14.54 2.09 -11.65
N MET A 47 14.46 1.50 -12.82
CA MET A 47 13.97 0.13 -13.01
C MET A 47 15.16 -0.81 -13.02
N PHE A 48 15.04 -1.94 -12.34
CA PHE A 48 16.08 -2.96 -12.24
C PHE A 48 15.61 -4.24 -12.96
N PRO A 49 16.39 -4.77 -13.91
CA PRO A 49 16.06 -6.02 -14.57
C PRO A 49 16.23 -7.19 -13.60
N VAL A 50 15.28 -8.12 -13.60
CA VAL A 50 15.26 -9.30 -12.73
C VAL A 50 14.61 -10.48 -13.44
N VAL A 51 14.93 -11.69 -13.01
CA VAL A 51 14.23 -12.91 -13.40
C VAL A 51 13.19 -13.27 -12.33
N CYS A 52 11.93 -13.47 -12.73
CA CYS A 52 10.86 -13.85 -11.82
C CYS A 52 11.12 -15.22 -11.19
N ALA A 53 11.12 -15.31 -9.86
CA ALA A 53 11.39 -16.55 -9.12
C ALA A 53 10.32 -17.64 -9.30
N GLN A 54 9.12 -17.30 -9.79
CA GLN A 54 8.02 -18.26 -9.99
C GLN A 54 7.89 -18.75 -11.43
N CYS A 55 8.05 -17.88 -12.43
CA CYS A 55 7.80 -18.21 -13.83
C CYS A 55 9.03 -18.07 -14.75
N GLY A 56 10.16 -17.60 -14.24
CA GLY A 56 11.41 -17.48 -15.00
C GLY A 56 11.44 -16.37 -16.05
N LYS A 57 10.38 -15.57 -16.20
CA LYS A 57 10.36 -14.44 -17.16
C LYS A 57 11.23 -13.28 -16.68
N GLU A 58 11.92 -12.64 -17.61
CA GLU A 58 12.58 -11.35 -17.40
C GLU A 58 11.55 -10.24 -17.17
N THR A 59 11.77 -9.42 -16.15
CA THR A 59 10.88 -8.33 -15.78
C THR A 59 11.67 -7.21 -15.13
N GLU A 60 11.03 -6.06 -14.93
CA GLU A 60 11.65 -4.91 -14.29
C GLU A 60 10.90 -4.51 -13.02
N VAL A 61 11.64 -4.12 -11.99
CA VAL A 61 11.06 -3.69 -10.71
C VAL A 61 11.64 -2.34 -10.27
N PRO A 62 10.87 -1.52 -9.53
CA PRO A 62 11.29 -0.17 -9.12
C PRO A 62 12.15 -0.16 -7.84
N PHE A 63 12.76 -1.29 -7.49
CA PHE A 63 13.58 -1.47 -6.29
C PHE A 63 14.76 -2.37 -6.61
N GLU A 64 15.89 -2.15 -5.94
CA GLU A 64 17.06 -3.00 -6.11
C GLU A 64 16.80 -4.40 -5.51
N PRO A 65 16.95 -5.49 -6.29
CA PRO A 65 16.82 -6.85 -5.77
C PRO A 65 17.84 -7.09 -4.66
N ARG A 66 17.39 -7.70 -3.55
CA ARG A 66 18.25 -8.05 -2.42
C ARG A 66 18.45 -9.56 -2.38
N GLU A 67 19.64 -9.98 -1.98
CA GLU A 67 19.94 -11.39 -1.74
C GLU A 67 18.98 -11.98 -0.68
N GLY A 68 18.57 -13.23 -0.88
CA GLY A 68 17.67 -13.94 0.04
C GLY A 68 16.18 -13.60 -0.06
N ARG A 69 15.75 -12.71 -0.97
CA ARG A 69 14.32 -12.39 -1.17
C ARG A 69 13.87 -12.62 -2.61
N PRO A 70 12.89 -13.51 -2.86
CA PRO A 70 12.41 -13.78 -4.22
C PRO A 70 11.72 -12.55 -4.79
N VAL A 71 12.00 -12.25 -6.06
CA VAL A 71 11.32 -11.21 -6.82
C VAL A 71 10.36 -11.84 -7.81
N TYR A 72 9.16 -11.28 -7.92
CA TYR A 72 8.10 -11.78 -8.77
C TYR A 72 7.69 -10.72 -9.79
N CYS A 73 7.32 -11.14 -11.00
CA CYS A 73 6.63 -10.27 -11.95
C CYS A 73 5.24 -9.89 -11.39
N SER A 74 4.65 -8.82 -11.93
CA SER A 74 3.35 -8.29 -11.48
C SER A 74 2.25 -9.36 -11.44
N GLU A 75 2.22 -10.27 -12.41
CA GLU A 75 1.25 -11.36 -12.47
C GLU A 75 1.42 -12.36 -11.32
N CYS A 76 2.65 -12.83 -11.10
CA CYS A 76 2.98 -13.78 -10.03
C CYS A 76 2.79 -13.15 -8.65
N TYR A 77 3.14 -11.87 -8.48
CA TYR A 77 2.93 -11.13 -7.22
C TYR A 77 1.45 -10.99 -6.87
N ASN A 78 0.59 -10.71 -7.85
CA ASN A 78 -0.85 -10.61 -7.61
C ASN A 78 -1.45 -11.97 -7.20
N LYS A 79 -0.99 -13.07 -7.80
CA LYS A 79 -1.41 -14.42 -7.43
C LYS A 79 -1.00 -14.78 -6.00
N THR A 80 0.23 -14.48 -5.59
CA THR A 80 0.72 -14.77 -4.23
C THR A 80 0.06 -13.89 -3.16
N LYS A 81 -0.25 -12.63 -3.49
CA LYS A 81 -0.98 -11.73 -2.56
C LYS A 81 -2.41 -12.18 -2.31
N GLN A 82 -3.09 -12.75 -3.30
CA GLN A 82 -4.47 -13.23 -3.15
C GLN A 82 -4.58 -14.50 -2.29
N SER A 83 -3.50 -15.27 -2.18
CA SER A 83 -3.42 -16.46 -1.33
C SER A 83 -2.98 -16.17 0.11
N SER A 84 -2.76 -14.90 0.48
CA SER A 84 -2.25 -14.47 1.80
C SER A 84 -3.31 -13.77 2.64
#